data_AF-A0A556AY77-F1
#
_entry.id   AF-A0A556AY77-F1
#
_cell.length_a   1.000
_cell.length_b   1.000
_cell.length_c   1.000
_cell.angle_alpha   90.00
_cell.angle_beta   90.00
_cell.angle_gamma   90.00
#
_symmetry.space_group_name_H-M   'P 1'
#
loop_
_entity.id
_entity.type
_entity.pdbx_description
1 polymer ?
#
loop_
_entity_poly.entity_id
_entity_poly.type
_entity_poly.pdbx_seq_one_letter_code
_entity_poly.pdbx_strand_id
1 'polypeptide(L)' 'EKLAKAQRVLSRRMKGSSRWNKQRVRVARIHEYIANARKDYLDKISTEIIKNHDVIGIEDLQVSNMLKNHKLAKAIS' A
#
# COMPACT_ATOMS: atom_id res chain seq x y z
N GLU A 1 10.90 -2.76 4.54
CA GLU A 1 11.42 -3.72 5.57
C GLU A 1 10.59 -3.83 6.85
N LYS A 2 10.02 -2.75 7.40
CA LYS A 2 9.29 -2.78 8.69
C LYS A 2 8.07 -3.71 8.73
N LEU A 3 7.21 -3.70 7.70
CA LEU A 3 6.00 -4.54 7.67
C LEU A 3 6.33 -6.04 7.54
N ALA A 4 7.15 -6.43 6.56
CA ALA A 4 7.54 -7.83 6.35
C ALA A 4 8.21 -8.44 7.59
N LYS A 5 9.10 -7.69 8.25
CA LYS A 5 9.72 -8.11 9.52
C LYS A 5 8.67 -8.27 10.63
N ALA A 6 7.74 -7.32 10.75
CA ALA A 6 6.67 -7.40 11.75
C ALA A 6 5.72 -8.58 11.52
N GLN A 7 5.38 -8.87 10.26
CA GLN A 7 4.58 -10.03 9.86
C GLN A 7 5.31 -11.35 10.18
N ARG A 8 6.61 -11.46 9.88
CA ARG A 8 7.42 -12.64 10.21
C ARG A 8 7.53 -12.88 11.72
N VAL A 9 7.58 -11.82 12.53
CA VAL A 9 7.56 -11.94 13.99
C VAL A 9 6.18 -12.36 14.49
N LEU A 10 5.09 -11.88 13.86
CA LEU A 10 3.73 -12.27 14.21
C LEU A 10 3.49 -13.77 13.95
N SER A 11 3.91 -14.27 12.78
CA SER A 11 3.69 -15.66 12.38
C SER A 11 4.40 -16.67 13.28
N ARG A 12 5.55 -16.29 13.86
CA ARG A 12 6.32 -17.13 14.79
C ARG A 12 5.77 -17.13 16.22
N ARG A 13 4.83 -16.24 16.57
CA ARG A 13 4.28 -16.14 17.93
C ARG A 13 3.04 -17.02 18.09
N MET A 14 2.91 -17.66 19.25
CA MET A 14 1.72 -18.46 19.59
C MET A 14 0.46 -17.58 19.58
N LYS A 15 -0.50 -17.95 18.73
CA LYS A 15 -1.78 -17.27 18.58
C LYS A 15 -2.51 -17.21 19.92
N GLY A 16 -3.13 -16.06 20.23
CA GLY A 16 -3.83 -15.84 21.50
C GLY A 16 -2.95 -15.43 22.69
N SER A 17 -1.63 -15.62 22.62
CA SER A 17 -0.74 -15.12 23.68
C SER A 17 -0.72 -13.59 23.76
N SER A 18 -0.40 -13.04 24.94
CA SER A 18 -0.26 -11.58 25.14
C SER A 18 0.76 -10.96 24.18
N ARG A 19 1.89 -11.65 23.96
CA ARG A 19 2.92 -11.23 23.00
C ARG A 19 2.39 -11.24 21.56
N TRP A 20 1.59 -12.22 21.17
CA TRP A 20 0.97 -12.25 19.84
C TRP A 20 0.01 -11.08 19.64
N ASN A 21 -0.85 -10.80 20.62
CA ASN A 21 -1.78 -9.67 20.55
C ASN A 21 -1.06 -8.31 20.38
N LYS A 22 0.00 -8.06 21.16
CA LYS A 22 0.83 -6.85 21.01
C LYS A 22 1.43 -6.73 19.61
N GLN A 23 1.89 -7.84 19.03
CA GLN A 23 2.47 -7.84 17.68
C GLN A 23 1.41 -7.63 16.60
N ARG A 24 0.21 -8.21 16.76
CA ARG A 24 -0.92 -8.04 15.85
C ARG A 24 -1.32 -6.57 15.72
N VAL A 25 -1.42 -5.86 16.86
CA VAL A 25 -1.72 -4.41 16.88
C VAL A 25 -0.61 -3.62 16.18
N ARG A 26 0.66 -3.99 16.38
CA ARG A 26 1.79 -3.34 15.68
C ARG A 26 1.69 -3.50 14.17
N VAL A 27 1.34 -4.69 13.69
CA VAL A 27 1.12 -4.95 12.26
C VAL A 27 -0.03 -4.09 11.72
N ALA A 28 -1.16 -4.03 12.43
CA ALA A 28 -2.32 -3.23 12.05
C ALA A 28 -1.97 -1.74 11.91
N ARG A 29 -1.24 -1.16 12.88
CA ARG A 29 -0.78 0.24 12.82
C ARG A 29 0.13 0.53 11.63
N ILE A 30 0.97 -0.44 11.23
CA ILE A 30 1.82 -0.27 10.05
C ILE A 30 0.97 -0.28 8.78
N HIS A 31 -0.05 -1.16 8.69
CA HIS A 31 -0.97 -1.16 7.57
C HIS A 31 -1.77 0.15 7.47
N GLU A 32 -2.29 0.63 8.58
CA GLU A 32 -2.98 1.92 8.68
C GLU A 32 -2.10 3.08 8.19
N TYR A 33 -0.86 3.15 8.68
CA TYR A 33 0.09 4.17 8.24
C TYR A 33 0.35 4.12 6.73
N ILE A 34 0.57 2.92 6.17
CA ILE A 34 0.80 2.76 4.72
C ILE A 34 -0.44 3.17 3.92
N ALA A 35 -1.64 2.79 4.37
CA ALA A 35 -2.88 3.16 3.70
C ALA A 35 -3.10 4.68 3.71
N ASN A 36 -2.89 5.32 4.86
CA ASN A 36 -3.02 6.77 5.00
C ASN A 36 -1.98 7.52 4.16
N ALA A 37 -0.73 7.06 4.12
CA ALA A 37 0.32 7.65 3.29
C ALA A 37 0.00 7.53 1.78
N ARG A 38 -0.55 6.39 1.35
CA ARG A 38 -0.99 6.20 -0.05
C ARG A 38 -2.15 7.13 -0.39
N LYS A 39 -3.13 7.26 0.51
CA LYS A 39 -4.26 8.17 0.31
C LYS A 39 -3.81 9.62 0.22
N ASP A 40 -2.98 10.07 1.16
CA ASP A 40 -2.42 11.42 1.17
C ASP A 40 -1.65 11.75 -0.11
N TYR A 41 -0.85 10.79 -0.61
CA TYR A 41 -0.17 10.94 -1.89
C TYR A 41 -1.15 11.13 -3.07
N LEU A 42 -2.19 10.29 -3.17
CA LEU A 42 -3.20 10.41 -4.23
C LEU A 42 -3.99 11.73 -4.15
N ASP A 43 -4.36 12.16 -2.95
CA ASP A 43 -5.09 13.41 -2.73
C ASP A 43 -4.22 14.62 -3.13
N LYS A 44 -2.92 14.59 -2.82
CA LYS A 44 -1.98 15.64 -3.23
C LYS A 44 -1.78 15.70 -4.74
N ILE A 45 -1.51 14.54 -5.37
CA ILE A 45 -1.28 14.46 -6.82
C ILE A 45 -2.53 14.87 -7.60
N SER A 46 -3.71 14.40 -7.21
CA SER A 46 -4.96 14.80 -7.87
C SER A 46 -5.21 16.30 -7.75
N THR A 47 -4.97 16.88 -6.57
CA THR A 47 -5.05 18.32 -6.35
C THR A 47 -4.06 19.10 -7.21
N GLU A 48 -2.82 18.62 -7.32
CA GLU A 48 -1.77 19.23 -8.13
C GLU A 48 -2.12 19.21 -9.63
N ILE A 49 -2.60 18.08 -10.15
CA ILE A 49 -2.99 17.93 -11.56
C ILE A 49 -4.11 18.93 -11.89
N ILE A 50 -5.18 18.97 -11.09
CA ILE A 50 -6.34 19.83 -11.32
C ILE A 50 -5.97 21.32 -11.24
N LYS A 51 -5.07 21.69 -10.32
CA LYS A 51 -4.65 23.09 -10.16
C LYS A 51 -3.78 23.59 -11.32
N ASN A 52 -3.04 22.69 -11.97
CA ASN A 52 -2.04 23.06 -12.97
C ASN A 52 -2.47 22.79 -14.42
N HIS A 53 -3.60 22.09 -14.64
CA HIS A 53 -4.05 21.70 -15.98
C HIS A 53 -5.56 21.91 -16.14
N ASP A 54 -5.95 22.65 -17.17
CA ASP A 54 -7.36 22.94 -17.47
C ASP A 54 -8.06 21.78 -18.22
N VAL A 55 -7.29 20.93 -18.92
CA VAL A 55 -7.78 19.77 -19.67
C VAL A 55 -6.97 18.53 -19.28
N ILE A 56 -7.66 17.44 -18.93
CA ILE A 56 -7.05 16.17 -18.55
C ILE A 56 -7.44 15.11 -19.57
N GLY A 57 -6.45 14.54 -20.26
CA GLY A 57 -6.62 13.34 -21.09
C GLY A 57 -6.28 12.09 -20.29
N ILE A 58 -7.14 11.06 -20.35
CA ILE A 58 -6.92 9.78 -19.66
C ILE A 58 -6.87 8.68 -20.70
N GLU A 59 -5.79 7.91 -20.69
CA GLU A 59 -5.66 6.70 -21.50
C GLU A 59 -6.33 5.52 -20.80
N ASP A 60 -7.19 4.79 -21.52
CA ASP A 60 -7.79 3.55 -21.02
C ASP A 60 -6.81 2.39 -21.22
N LEU A 61 -5.98 2.15 -20.21
CA LEU A 61 -4.98 1.09 -20.21
C LEU A 61 -5.56 -0.22 -19.65
N GLN A 62 -5.20 -1.35 -20.27
CA GLN A 62 -5.51 -2.68 -19.76
C GLN A 62 -4.59 -3.08 -18.59
N VAL A 63 -4.70 -2.35 -17.48
CA VAL A 63 -3.83 -2.50 -16.29
C VAL A 63 -3.87 -3.94 -15.75
N SER A 64 -5.02 -4.62 -15.81
CA SER A 64 -5.16 -6.02 -15.39
C SER A 64 -4.25 -6.97 -16.17
N ASN A 65 -4.02 -6.72 -17.47
CA ASN A 65 -3.09 -7.49 -18.28
C ASN A 65 -1.63 -7.10 -17.99
N MET A 66 -1.37 -5.81 -17.74
CA MET A 66 -0.04 -5.34 -17.37
C MET A 66 0.43 -5.90 -16.01
N LEU A 67 -0.49 -6.08 -15.06
CA LEU A 67 -0.23 -6.73 -13.77
C LEU A 67 0.12 -8.22 -13.89
N LYS A 68 -0.31 -8.89 -14.97
CA LYS A 68 0.09 -10.30 -15.25
C LYS A 68 1.53 -10.39 -15.79
N ASN A 69 2.06 -9.30 -16.34
CA ASN A 69 3.43 -9.26 -16.82
C ASN A 69 4.40 -9.04 -15.65
N HIS A 70 5.13 -10.08 -15.24
CA HIS A 70 6.07 -10.04 -14.12
C HIS A 70 7.15 -8.95 -14.23
N LYS A 71 7.50 -8.50 -15.45
CA LYS A 71 8.45 -7.40 -15.67
C LYS A 71 7.88 -6.03 -15.28
N LEU A 72 6.56 -5.86 -15.39
CA LEU A 72 5.86 -4.58 -15.16
C LEU A 72 5.09 -4.55 -13.83
N ALA A 73 4.60 -5.70 -13.36
CA ALA A 73 3.70 -5.81 -12.22
C ALA A 73 4.22 -5.11 -10.95
N LYS A 74 5.53 -5.20 -10.67
CA LYS A 74 6.13 -4.59 -9.47
C LYS A 74 6.17 -3.06 -9.54
N ALA A 75 6.28 -2.48 -10.73
CA ALA A 75 6.29 -1.02 -10.89
C ALA A 75 4.89 -0.41 -10.82
N ILE A 76 3.87 -1.21 -11.15
CA ILE A 76 2.46 -0.80 -11.16
C ILE A 76 1.81 -0.99 -9.78
N SER A 77 2.32 -1.91 -8.95
CA SER A 77 1.72 -2.35 -7.66
C SER A 77 2.25 -1.67 -6.40
#